data_AF-A0A965RA28-F1
#
_entry.id   AF-A0A965RA28-F1
#
_cell.length_a   1.000
_cell.length_b   1.000
_cell.length_c   1.000
_cell.angle_alpha   90.00
_cell.angle_beta   90.00
_cell.angle_gamma   90.00
#
_symmetry.space_group_name_H-M   'P 1'
#
loop_
_entity.id
_entity.type
_entity.pdbx_description
1 polymer ?
#
loop_
_entity_poly.entity_id
_entity_poly.type
_entity_poly.pdbx_seq_one_letter_code
_entity_poly.pdbx_strand_id
1 'polypeptide(L)'
;MINFTPVQKLIVDRATDFYCKKLKTEIHIDNISLSFLYHLNIEGLQLKDRNHKNLIQIGVANINFNNWFIFKDKLILKYISLKNVRVNTNRNVQNNKWNYSFIEEAFPPDTTSKNNKKGFEIAIKKIQVENIKYSE
;
A
#
# COMPACT_ATOMS: atom_id res chain seq x y z
N MET A 1 24.87 5.00 3.27
CA MET A 1 23.97 6.10 3.68
C MET A 1 23.01 6.35 2.53
N ILE A 2 21.70 6.15 2.73
CA ILE A 2 20.69 6.42 1.70
C ILE A 2 20.33 7.91 1.83
N ASN A 3 20.79 8.73 0.90
CA ASN A 3 20.47 10.15 0.84
C ASN A 3 19.14 10.32 0.09
N PHE A 4 18.04 10.34 0.83
CA PHE A 4 16.77 10.76 0.28
C PHE A 4 16.81 12.25 -0.03
N THR A 5 16.30 12.65 -1.20
CA THR A 5 15.98 14.06 -1.41
C THR A 5 14.88 14.47 -0.41
N PRO A 6 14.85 15.74 0.07
CA PRO A 6 13.90 16.17 1.09
C PRO A 6 12.43 15.88 0.75
N VAL A 7 12.07 15.96 -0.54
CA VAL A 7 10.72 15.65 -1.03
C VAL A 7 10.41 14.15 -0.95
N GLN A 8 11.34 13.28 -1.34
CA GLN A 8 11.15 11.83 -1.24
C GLN A 8 10.97 11.41 0.22
N LYS A 9 11.84 11.91 1.12
CA LYS A 9 11.73 11.64 2.56
C LYS A 9 10.37 12.07 3.12
N LEU A 10 9.88 13.27 2.76
CA LEU A 10 8.56 13.75 3.18
C LEU A 10 7.42 12.83 2.70
N ILE A 11 7.52 12.28 1.48
CA ILE A 11 6.53 11.35 0.95
C ILE A 11 6.60 10.00 1.69
N VAL A 12 7.81 9.45 1.93
CA VAL A 12 8.01 8.23 2.72
C VAL A 12 7.39 8.41 4.10
N ASP A 13 7.78 9.46 4.80
CA ASP A 13 7.39 9.70 6.19
C ASP A 13 5.87 9.85 6.29
N ARG A 14 5.23 10.60 5.39
CA ARG A 14 3.77 10.75 5.39
C ARG A 14 3.03 9.47 5.05
N ALA A 15 3.47 8.73 4.04
CA ALA A 15 2.84 7.48 3.65
C ALA A 15 2.98 6.45 4.78
N THR A 16 4.19 6.29 5.30
CA THR A 16 4.51 5.38 6.41
C THR A 16 3.72 5.78 7.65
N ASP A 17 3.72 7.05 8.07
CA ASP A 17 2.95 7.50 9.23
C ASP A 17 1.45 7.26 9.08
N PHE A 18 0.88 7.55 7.91
CA PHE A 18 -0.53 7.34 7.66
C PHE A 18 -0.91 5.87 7.78
N TYR A 19 -0.18 4.98 7.10
CA TYR A 19 -0.48 3.55 7.12
C TYR A 19 -0.08 2.90 8.44
N CYS A 20 1.03 3.30 9.08
CA CYS A 20 1.39 2.86 10.42
C CYS A 20 0.32 3.25 11.44
N LYS A 21 -0.23 4.47 11.40
CA LYS A 21 -1.33 4.87 12.30
C LYS A 21 -2.63 4.13 12.00
N LYS A 22 -2.94 3.93 10.72
CA LYS A 22 -4.18 3.29 10.27
C LYS A 22 -4.20 1.78 10.55
N LEU A 23 -3.11 1.10 10.19
CA LEU A 23 -2.93 -0.34 10.38
C LEU A 23 -2.39 -0.68 11.76
N LYS A 24 -1.83 0.29 12.49
CA LYS A 24 -1.14 0.12 13.78
C LYS A 24 -0.02 -0.93 13.73
N THR A 25 0.63 -1.09 12.59
CA THR A 25 1.72 -2.07 12.40
C THR A 25 2.94 -1.41 11.79
N GLU A 26 4.07 -2.12 11.82
CA GLU A 26 5.33 -1.65 11.27
C GLU A 26 5.34 -1.79 9.74
N ILE A 27 5.68 -0.69 9.09
CA ILE A 27 5.86 -0.60 7.64
C ILE A 27 7.26 -0.04 7.38
N HIS A 28 7.99 -0.69 6.49
CA HIS A 28 9.29 -0.25 6.04
C HIS A 28 9.28 -0.07 4.52
N ILE A 29 9.97 0.97 4.04
CA ILE A 29 10.12 1.30 2.63
C ILE A 29 11.58 1.70 2.43
N ASP A 30 12.30 0.99 1.56
CA ASP A 30 13.71 1.29 1.25
C ASP A 30 13.84 2.57 0.44
N ASN A 31 12.94 2.76 -0.53
CA ASN A 31 12.94 3.96 -1.37
C ASN A 31 11.54 4.28 -1.92
N ILE A 32 11.24 5.58 -2.06
CA ILE A 32 10.06 6.06 -2.78
C ILE A 32 10.47 7.19 -3.70
N SER A 33 9.97 7.17 -4.93
CA SER A 33 10.19 8.25 -5.89
C SER A 33 8.92 8.53 -6.66
N LEU A 34 8.57 9.81 -6.75
CA LEU A 34 7.51 10.30 -7.61
C LEU A 34 8.14 10.94 -8.85
N SER A 35 7.88 10.35 -10.01
CA SER A 35 8.30 10.86 -11.32
C SER A 35 7.11 11.45 -12.06
N PHE A 36 7.35 12.56 -12.75
CA PHE A 36 6.35 13.25 -13.59
C PHE A 36 5.02 13.59 -12.88
N LEU A 37 4.98 13.58 -11.53
CA LEU A 37 3.80 13.83 -10.70
C LEU A 37 2.65 12.80 -10.82
N TYR A 38 2.80 11.76 -11.64
CA TYR A 38 1.78 10.72 -11.85
C TYR A 38 2.34 9.29 -11.84
N HIS A 39 3.64 9.11 -11.62
CA HIS A 39 4.26 7.79 -11.54
C HIS A 39 5.00 7.65 -10.20
N LEU A 40 4.53 6.73 -9.35
CA LEU A 40 5.12 6.44 -8.06
C LEU A 40 5.83 5.09 -8.13
N ASN A 41 7.12 5.09 -7.80
CA ASN A 41 7.92 3.87 -7.64
C ASN A 41 8.25 3.71 -6.15
N ILE A 42 8.00 2.52 -5.63
CA ILE A 42 8.29 2.12 -4.25
C ILE A 42 9.18 0.88 -4.32
N GLU A 43 10.31 0.92 -3.61
CA GLU A 43 11.25 -0.20 -3.55
C GLU A 43 11.34 -0.69 -2.10
N GLY A 44 11.43 -2.01 -1.93
CA GLY A 44 11.64 -2.64 -0.63
C GLY A 44 10.51 -2.43 0.37
N LEU A 45 9.25 -2.47 -0.08
CA LEU A 45 8.11 -2.35 0.82
C LEU A 45 7.98 -3.61 1.68
N GLN A 46 7.99 -3.44 2.99
CA GLN A 46 7.77 -4.52 3.96
C GLN A 46 6.68 -4.13 4.95
N LEU A 47 5.69 -5.01 5.10
CA LEU A 47 4.62 -4.90 6.08
C LEU A 47 4.77 -6.04 7.08
N LYS A 48 4.85 -5.72 8.36
CA LYS A 48 4.85 -6.74 9.42
C LYS A 48 3.44 -7.02 9.95
N ASP A 49 3.24 -8.23 10.46
CA ASP A 49 2.09 -8.55 11.28
C ASP A 49 2.25 -8.04 12.72
N ARG A 50 1.21 -8.27 13.54
CA ARG A 50 1.18 -7.88 14.97
C ARG A 50 2.25 -8.56 15.82
N ASN A 51 2.87 -9.62 15.32
CA ASN A 51 3.92 -10.38 15.99
C ASN A 51 5.31 -10.03 15.45
N HIS A 52 5.43 -8.90 14.72
CA HIS A 52 6.66 -8.44 14.11
C HIS A 52 7.27 -9.40 13.07
N LYS A 53 6.48 -10.32 12.51
CA LYS A 53 6.90 -11.17 11.39
C LYS A 53 6.53 -10.50 10.07
N ASN A 54 7.31 -10.74 9.01
CA ASN A 54 7.00 -10.21 7.68
C ASN A 54 5.71 -10.83 7.15
N LEU A 55 4.68 -10.01 6.96
CA LEU A 55 3.40 -10.41 6.37
C LEU A 55 3.43 -10.24 4.85
N ILE A 56 3.86 -9.07 4.37
CA ILE A 56 4.02 -8.79 2.94
C ILE A 56 5.40 -8.19 2.71
N GLN A 57 6.09 -8.67 1.67
CA GLN A 57 7.30 -8.04 1.14
C GLN A 57 7.12 -7.83 -0.36
N ILE A 58 7.43 -6.64 -0.85
CA ILE A 58 7.38 -6.31 -2.27
C ILE A 58 8.72 -5.67 -2.64
N GLY A 59 9.43 -6.30 -3.58
CA GLY A 59 10.70 -5.78 -4.06
C GLY A 59 10.53 -4.44 -4.78
N VAL A 60 9.60 -4.37 -5.74
CA VAL A 60 9.30 -3.13 -6.48
C VAL A 60 7.79 -3.01 -6.70
N ALA A 61 7.22 -1.85 -6.39
CA ALA A 61 5.87 -1.48 -6.75
C ALA A 61 5.87 -0.20 -7.62
N ASN A 62 5.40 -0.33 -8.86
CA ASN A 62 5.22 0.80 -9.77
C ASN A 62 3.73 1.11 -9.87
N ILE A 63 3.38 2.38 -9.65
CA ILE A 63 2.00 2.83 -9.62
C ILE A 63 1.85 4.04 -10.53
N ASN A 64 1.00 3.92 -11.54
CA ASN A 64 0.69 5.01 -12.46
C ASN A 64 -0.71 5.54 -12.18
N PHE A 65 -0.79 6.84 -11.98
CA PHE A 65 -2.03 7.56 -11.76
C PHE A 65 -2.39 8.40 -12.99
N ASN A 66 -3.62 8.92 -13.04
CA ASN A 66 -3.93 10.07 -13.88
C ASN A 66 -3.27 11.33 -13.29
N ASN A 67 -3.13 12.37 -14.12
CA ASN A 67 -2.74 13.68 -13.63
C ASN A 67 -3.92 14.31 -12.89
N TRP A 68 -4.11 13.88 -11.64
CA TRP A 68 -5.22 14.25 -10.78
C TRP A 68 -5.25 15.75 -10.44
N PHE A 69 -4.11 16.45 -10.57
CA PHE A 69 -4.05 17.92 -10.46
C PHE A 69 -4.97 18.64 -11.45
N ILE A 70 -5.24 18.02 -12.61
CA ILE A 70 -6.11 18.58 -13.65
C ILE A 70 -7.59 18.30 -13.34
N PHE A 71 -7.90 17.11 -12.83
CA PHE A 71 -9.28 16.64 -12.68
C PHE A 71 -9.86 16.76 -11.26
N LYS A 72 -9.05 17.19 -10.27
CA LYS A 72 -9.32 17.55 -8.85
C LYS A 72 -10.18 16.64 -7.97
N ASP A 73 -11.05 15.82 -8.55
CA ASP A 73 -12.08 15.04 -7.86
C ASP A 73 -11.94 13.52 -8.12
N LYS A 74 -11.07 13.07 -9.06
CA LYS A 74 -10.88 11.64 -9.39
C LYS A 74 -9.41 11.24 -9.48
N LEU A 75 -8.95 10.36 -8.59
CA LEU A 75 -7.65 9.68 -8.74
C LEU A 75 -7.85 8.30 -9.36
N ILE A 76 -7.46 8.21 -10.62
CA ILE A 76 -7.55 6.97 -11.39
C ILE A 76 -6.18 6.29 -11.34
N LEU A 77 -6.12 5.15 -10.65
CA LEU A 77 -5.02 4.20 -10.70
C LEU A 77 -5.02 3.50 -12.06
N LYS A 78 -4.24 4.01 -13.00
CA LYS A 78 -4.15 3.45 -14.36
C LYS A 78 -3.50 2.08 -14.36
N TYR A 79 -2.45 1.91 -13.57
CA TYR A 79 -1.66 0.69 -13.59
C TYR A 79 -0.92 0.50 -12.26
N ILE A 80 -0.97 -0.70 -11.73
CA ILE A 80 -0.15 -1.13 -10.60
C ILE A 80 0.65 -2.34 -11.06
N SER A 81 1.97 -2.28 -10.95
CA SER A 81 2.87 -3.42 -11.15
C SER A 81 3.57 -3.74 -9.86
N LEU A 82 3.47 -4.98 -9.40
CA LEU A 82 4.19 -5.49 -8.24
C LEU A 82 5.18 -6.56 -8.69
N LYS A 83 6.45 -6.44 -8.31
CA LYS A 83 7.50 -7.39 -8.63
C LYS A 83 8.15 -7.93 -7.37
N ASN A 84 8.47 -9.22 -7.38
CA ASN A 84 9.10 -9.93 -6.27
C ASN A 84 8.25 -9.83 -5.00
N VAL A 85 7.01 -10.31 -5.10
CA VAL A 85 6.04 -10.28 -4.01
C VAL A 85 6.20 -11.53 -3.16
N ARG A 86 6.31 -11.37 -1.83
CA ARG A 86 6.19 -12.46 -0.86
C ARG A 86 5.05 -12.16 0.09
N VAL A 87 4.19 -13.14 0.30
CA VAL A 87 3.09 -13.05 1.24
C VAL A 87 3.20 -14.24 2.19
N ASN A 88 3.29 -13.95 3.49
CA ASN A 88 3.35 -14.96 4.53
C ASN A 88 2.12 -14.83 5.43
N THR A 89 1.13 -15.67 5.18
CA THR A 89 -0.02 -15.79 6.07
C THR A 89 0.32 -16.79 7.17
N ASN A 90 -0.34 -16.66 8.31
CA ASN A 90 -0.39 -17.73 9.31
C ASN A 90 -1.69 -17.57 10.11
N ARG A 91 -2.21 -18.69 10.59
CA ARG A 91 -3.38 -18.70 11.45
C ARG A 91 -2.97 -19.00 12.88
N ASN A 92 -3.37 -18.14 13.79
CA ASN A 92 -3.17 -18.40 15.21
C ASN A 92 -4.21 -19.43 15.67
N VAL A 93 -3.74 -20.60 16.08
CA VAL A 93 -4.57 -21.73 16.52
C VAL A 93 -5.36 -21.45 17.81
N GLN A 94 -4.91 -20.50 18.64
CA GLN A 94 -5.55 -20.19 19.93
C GLN A 94 -6.79 -19.30 19.76
N ASN A 95 -6.75 -18.33 18.84
CA ASN A 95 -7.83 -17.36 18.63
C ASN A 95 -8.50 -17.49 17.26
N ASN A 96 -8.09 -18.46 16.45
CA ASN A 96 -8.61 -18.76 15.12
C ASN A 96 -8.51 -17.61 14.10
N LYS A 97 -7.74 -16.56 14.40
CA LYS A 97 -7.56 -15.38 13.55
C LYS A 97 -6.34 -15.52 12.65
N TRP A 98 -6.43 -14.95 11.47
CA TRP A 98 -5.30 -14.79 10.57
C TRP A 98 -4.41 -13.64 11.00
N ASN A 99 -3.11 -13.75 10.73
CA ASN A 99 -2.16 -12.68 11.03
C ASN A 99 -2.43 -11.39 10.26
N TYR A 100 -3.23 -11.42 9.17
CA TYR A 100 -3.65 -10.25 8.39
C TYR A 100 -5.00 -9.65 8.81
N SER A 101 -5.75 -10.26 9.76
CA SER A 101 -7.11 -9.80 10.10
C SER A 101 -7.18 -8.33 10.54
N PHE A 102 -6.09 -7.79 11.08
CA PHE A 102 -6.01 -6.37 11.46
C PHE A 102 -6.12 -5.40 10.27
N ILE A 103 -5.82 -5.86 9.05
CA ILE A 103 -5.95 -5.07 7.83
C ILE A 103 -7.42 -4.94 7.45
N GLU A 104 -8.16 -6.05 7.49
CA GLU A 104 -9.61 -6.09 7.23
C GLU A 104 -10.36 -5.21 8.24
N GLU A 105 -10.00 -5.32 9.52
CA GLU A 105 -10.56 -4.50 10.60
C GLU A 105 -10.29 -2.99 10.39
N ALA A 106 -9.19 -2.61 9.70
CA ALA A 106 -8.85 -1.22 9.41
C ALA A 106 -9.64 -0.62 8.22
N PHE A 107 -10.18 -1.46 7.35
CA PHE A 107 -10.92 -1.09 6.14
C PHE A 107 -12.27 -1.82 6.09
N PRO A 108 -13.23 -1.47 6.97
CA PRO A 108 -14.55 -2.09 6.96
C PRO A 108 -15.28 -1.79 5.63
N PRO A 109 -16.09 -2.73 5.13
CA PRO A 109 -16.88 -2.49 3.93
C PRO A 109 -17.86 -1.31 4.14
N ASP A 110 -17.96 -0.43 3.13
CA ASP A 110 -18.91 0.68 3.14
C ASP A 110 -20.34 0.13 3.04
N THR A 111 -21.01 -0.03 4.18
CA THR A 111 -22.41 -0.51 4.25
C THR A 111 -23.44 0.61 4.13
N THR A 112 -23.01 1.85 3.88
CA THR A 112 -23.93 2.99 3.71
C THR A 112 -24.14 3.32 2.24
N SER A 113 -25.23 2.79 1.66
CA SER A 113 -25.79 3.38 0.45
C SER A 113 -26.38 4.75 0.81
N LYS A 114 -25.65 5.84 0.57
CA LYS A 114 -26.18 7.14 0.06
C LYS A 114 -25.23 8.31 0.28
N ASN A 115 -25.31 9.22 -0.70
CA ASN A 115 -24.99 10.64 -0.72
C ASN A 115 -23.53 11.02 -1.05
N ASN A 116 -23.32 11.32 -2.34
CA ASN A 116 -22.76 12.58 -2.85
C ASN A 116 -21.82 13.36 -1.91
N LYS A 117 -20.78 12.72 -1.39
CA LYS A 117 -19.57 13.45 -1.02
C LYS A 117 -18.75 13.54 -2.29
N LYS A 118 -18.18 14.71 -2.58
CA LYS A 118 -17.02 14.84 -3.46
C LYS A 118 -15.88 14.04 -2.82
N GLY A 119 -15.98 12.73 -2.95
CA GLY A 119 -15.07 11.74 -2.43
C GLY A 119 -14.10 11.40 -3.52
N PHE A 120 -12.86 11.18 -3.12
CA PHE A 120 -11.81 10.69 -4.00
C PHE A 120 -12.22 9.34 -4.60
N GLU A 121 -12.63 9.35 -5.87
CA GLU A 121 -12.99 8.13 -6.59
C GLU A 121 -11.72 7.38 -6.99
N ILE A 122 -11.51 6.21 -6.40
CA ILE A 122 -10.40 5.30 -6.75
C ILE A 122 -10.90 4.31 -7.80
N ALA A 123 -10.37 4.41 -9.02
CA ALA A 123 -10.62 3.43 -10.08
C ALA A 123 -9.31 2.76 -10.48
N ILE A 124 -9.21 1.43 -10.30
CA ILE A 124 -8.03 0.64 -10.69
C ILE A 124 -8.30 -0.02 -12.04
N LYS A 125 -7.52 0.33 -13.07
CA LYS A 125 -7.72 -0.22 -14.42
C LYS A 125 -6.99 -1.53 -14.67
N LYS A 126 -5.76 -1.65 -14.16
CA LYS A 126 -4.92 -2.82 -14.41
C LYS A 126 -3.98 -3.07 -13.22
N ILE A 127 -3.91 -4.33 -12.82
CA ILE A 127 -2.96 -4.84 -11.83
C ILE A 127 -2.13 -5.92 -12.52
N GLN A 128 -0.81 -5.85 -12.36
CA GLN A 128 0.14 -6.84 -12.84
C GLN A 128 1.03 -7.26 -11.68
N VAL A 129 1.23 -8.56 -11.52
CA VAL A 129 2.07 -9.11 -10.47
C VAL A 129 3.06 -10.07 -11.10
N GLU A 130 4.34 -9.92 -10.78
CA GLU A 130 5.44 -10.73 -11.29
C GLU A 130 6.23 -11.32 -10.12
N ASN A 131 6.60 -12.60 -10.23
CA ASN A 131 7.34 -13.34 -9.21
C ASN A 131 6.69 -13.25 -7.82
N ILE A 132 5.53 -13.89 -7.69
CA ILE A 132 4.82 -14.02 -6.42
C ILE A 132 5.20 -15.33 -5.72
N LYS A 133 5.50 -15.24 -4.43
CA LYS A 133 5.68 -16.38 -3.53
C LYS A 133 4.69 -16.25 -2.38
N TYR A 134 3.98 -17.32 -2.11
CA TYR A 134 3.03 -17.41 -1.01
C TYR A 134 3.46 -18.52 -0.07
N SER A 135 3.36 -18.28 1.23
CA SER A 135 3.52 -19.30 2.27
C SER A 135 2.49 -19.09 3.38
N GLU A 136 2.06 -20.19 3.98
CA GLU A 136 1.00 -20.25 5.01
C GLU A 136 1.46 -21.09 6.21
#